data_AF-A0A969CK35-F1
#
_entry.id   AF-A0A969CK35-F1
#
_cell.length_a   1.000
_cell.length_b   1.000
_cell.length_c   1.000
_cell.angle_alpha   90.00
_cell.angle_beta   90.00
_cell.angle_gamma   90.00
#
_symmetry.space_group_name_H-M   'P 1'
#
loop_
_entity.id
_entity.type
_entity.pdbx_description
1 polymer ?
#
loop_
_entity_poly.entity_id
_entity_poly.type
_entity_poly.pdbx_seq_one_letter_code
_entity_poly.pdbx_strand_id
1 'polypeptide(L)' 'MHISITDKLKKRFHATCALQGLKMSQVVNELIEQWLEKQHSSSNWSDKK' A
#
# COMPACT_ATOMS: atom_id res chain seq x y z
N MET A 1 3.46 -1.83 -15.99
CA MET A 1 2.72 -2.82 -15.18
C MET A 1 1.26 -2.35 -15.09
N HIS A 2 0.29 -3.17 -15.47
CA HIS A 2 -1.14 -2.80 -15.38
C HIS A 2 -1.75 -3.45 -14.13
N ILE A 3 -2.25 -2.64 -13.21
CA ILE A 3 -2.87 -3.13 -11.96
C ILE A 3 -4.36 -2.87 -12.05
N SER A 4 -5.15 -3.95 -12.06
CA SER A 4 -6.60 -3.87 -12.11
C SER A 4 -7.18 -3.74 -10.71
N ILE A 5 -7.65 -2.54 -10.36
CA ILE A 5 -8.40 -2.27 -9.12
C ILE A 5 -9.86 -2.06 -9.48
N THR A 6 -10.77 -2.79 -8.82
CA THR A 6 -12.20 -2.63 -9.06
C THR A 6 -12.67 -1.21 -8.75
N ASP A 7 -13.60 -0.69 -9.56
CA ASP A 7 -14.07 0.70 -9.43
C ASP A 7 -14.66 0.99 -8.03
N LYS A 8 -15.37 0.00 -7.47
CA LYS A 8 -15.91 0.03 -6.10
C LYS A 8 -14.80 0.17 -5.06
N LEU A 9 -13.70 -0.56 -5.20
CA LEU A 9 -12.56 -0.49 -4.28
C LEU A 9 -11.85 0.86 -4.40
N LYS A 10 -11.63 1.34 -5.63
CA LYS A 10 -11.02 2.66 -5.89
C LYS A 10 -11.83 3.80 -5.26
N LYS A 11 -13.16 3.75 -5.37
CA LYS A 11 -14.07 4.74 -4.77
C LYS A 11 -14.01 4.74 -3.24
N ARG A 12 -14.06 3.57 -2.61
CA ARG A 12 -13.95 3.47 -1.14
C ARG A 12 -12.59 3.95 -0.65
N PHE A 13 -11.52 3.56 -1.33
CA PHE A 13 -10.16 3.99 -1.00
C PHE A 13 -9.99 5.51 -1.13
N HIS A 14 -10.48 6.10 -2.23
CA HIS A 14 -10.48 7.56 -2.43
C HIS A 14 -11.26 8.29 -1.34
N ALA A 15 -12.48 7.83 -1.03
CA ALA A 15 -13.30 8.44 0.00
C ALA A 15 -12.60 8.41 1.37
N THR A 16 -11.99 7.28 1.75
CA THR A 16 -11.24 7.18 3.01
C THR A 16 -10.03 8.10 3.03
N CYS A 17 -9.24 8.16 1.95
CA CYS A 17 -8.09 9.06 1.86
C CYS A 17 -8.54 10.53 2.00
N ALA A 18 -9.61 10.92 1.30
CA ALA A 18 -10.15 12.27 1.36
C ALA A 18 -10.66 12.64 2.77
N LEU A 19 -11.37 11.73 3.44
CA LEU A 19 -11.83 11.93 4.81
C LEU A 19 -10.67 12.11 5.82
N GLN A 20 -9.53 11.47 5.56
CA GLN A 20 -8.33 11.58 6.40
C GLN A 20 -7.39 12.72 5.97
N GLY A 21 -7.71 13.45 4.89
CA GLY A 21 -6.86 14.51 4.35
C GLY A 21 -5.55 13.98 3.72
N LEU A 22 -5.50 12.72 3.33
CA LEU A 22 -4.32 12.05 2.79
C LEU A 22 -4.35 11.99 1.26
N LYS A 23 -3.17 12.07 0.64
CA LYS A 23 -3.02 11.84 -0.80
C LYS A 23 -3.06 10.33 -1.07
N MET A 24 -3.87 9.90 -2.04
CA MET A 24 -3.95 8.48 -2.43
C MET A 24 -2.58 7.87 -2.75
N SER A 25 -1.70 8.62 -3.42
CA SER A 25 -0.35 8.15 -3.77
C SER A 25 0.51 7.87 -2.55
N GLN A 26 0.36 8.66 -1.47
CA GLN A 26 1.09 8.45 -0.23
C GLN A 26 0.65 7.12 0.41
N VAL A 27 -0.66 6.93 0.59
CA VAL A 27 -1.22 5.73 1.20
C VAL A 27 -0.89 4.48 0.37
N VAL A 28 -0.90 4.58 -0.96
CA VAL A 28 -0.50 3.46 -1.83
C VAL A 28 0.97 3.11 -1.63
N ASN A 29 1.87 4.09 -1.57
CA ASN A 29 3.29 3.84 -1.33
C ASN A 29 3.53 3.18 0.03
N GLU A 30 2.92 3.70 1.09
CA GLU A 30 3.02 3.14 2.45
C GLU A 30 2.52 1.68 2.49
N LEU A 31 1.39 1.38 1.83
CA LEU A 31 0.87 0.01 1.76
C LEU A 31 1.79 -0.94 0.98
N ILE A 32 2.46 -0.46 -0.07
CA ILE A 32 3.43 -1.24 -0.82
C ILE A 32 4.66 -1.53 0.03
N GLU A 33 5.20 -0.53 0.72
CA GLU A 33 6.35 -0.68 1.63
C GLU A 33 6.04 -1.68 2.75
N GLN A 34 4.91 -1.51 3.45
CA GLN A 34 4.48 -2.44 4.49
C GLN A 34 4.29 -3.87 3.97
N TRP A 35 3.76 -4.02 2.75
CA TRP A 35 3.60 -5.33 2.15
C TRP A 35 4.96 -5.99 1.87
N LEU A 36 5.93 -5.23 1.36
CA LEU A 36 7.30 -5.70 1.11
C LEU A 36 8.01 -6.05 2.43
N GLU A 37 7.98 -5.19 3.44
CA GLU A 37 8.54 -5.45 4.77
C GLU A 37 7.95 -6.72 5.41
N LYS A 38 6.65 -6.96 5.22
CA LYS A 38 5.99 -8.19 5.68
C LYS A 38 6.55 -9.45 4.99
N GLN A 39 6.86 -9.38 3.71
CA GLN A 39 7.46 -10.53 3.00
C GLN A 39 8.91 -10.76 3.47
N HIS A 40 9.65 -9.69 3.75
CA HIS A 40 11.02 -9.76 4.26
C HIS A 40 11.06 -10.27 5.71
N SER A 41 10.07 -9.95 6.55
CA SER A 41 10.00 -10.43 7.93
C SER A 41 9.48 -11.87 8.06
N SER A 42 8.75 -12.38 7.05
CA SER A 42 8.32 -13.79 6.99
C SER A 42 9.39 -14.74 6.43
N SER A 43 10.47 -14.20 5.84
CA SER A 43 11.67 -14.96 5.49
C SER A 43 12.77 -14.53 6.44
N ASN A 44 13.12 -15.37 7.41
CA ASN A 44 14.31 -15.16 8.22
C ASN A 44 15.54 -15.09 7.30
N TRP A 45 15.92 -13.89 6.86
CA TRP A 45 17.16 -13.63 6.14
C TRP A 45 17.79 -12.36 6.70
N SER A 46 18.79 -12.58 7.55
CA SER A 46 19.82 -11.64 7.92
C SER A 46 20.32 -10.93 6.67
N ASP A 47 20.11 -9.63 6.53
CA ASP A 47 21.17 -8.79 5.98
C ASP A 47 20.97 -7.33 6.33
N LYS A 48 22.10 -6.74 6.64
CA LYS A 48 22.31 -5.51 7.39
C LYS A 48 22.69 -4.44 6.38
N LYS A 49 22.00 -3.29 6.35
CA LYS A 49 22.65 -2.05 5.93
C LYS A 49 21.96 -0.81 6.49
#